data_AF-A0A9D8PEN1-F1
#
_entry.id   AF-A0A9D8PEN1-F1
#
_cell.length_a   1.000
_cell.length_b   1.000
_cell.length_c   1.000
_cell.angle_alpha   90.00
_cell.angle_beta   90.00
_cell.angle_gamma   90.00
#
_symmetry.space_group_name_H-M   'P 1'
#
loop_
_entity.id
_entity.type
_entity.pdbx_description
1 polymer ?
#
loop_
_entity_poly.entity_id
_entity_poly.type
_entity_poly.pdbx_seq_one_letter_code
_entity_poly.pdbx_strand_id
1 'polypeptide(L)'
;QILANKASTKAALKKAFSWGKDDMDWAMAMPRYYFLAEESAMPPQGEMNTGQKLWFVILLIFSPIFVITGILMWFFKYTLPSEVFQWSVFAHDVAFIVVFLMFLVHVYLGVIHPLMRTHGGSFSSMVDGTVTTDYAKSHHGKWYKEIAKK
;
A
#
# COMPACT_ATOMS: atom_id res chain seq x y z
N GLN A 1 0.55 -10.93 14.60
CA GLN A 1 1.02 -10.26 15.84
C GLN A 1 1.11 -8.73 15.74
N ILE A 2 1.02 -8.10 14.56
CA ILE A 2 1.13 -6.63 14.40
C ILE A 2 -0.15 -5.87 14.84
N LEU A 3 -1.33 -6.47 14.70
CA LEU A 3 -2.62 -5.80 15.01
C LEU A 3 -2.91 -5.63 16.51
N ALA A 4 -2.15 -6.29 17.40
CA ALA A 4 -2.38 -6.25 18.84
C ALA A 4 -1.45 -5.25 19.59
N ASN A 5 -0.45 -4.67 18.91
CA ASN A 5 0.50 -3.75 19.52
C ASN A 5 0.20 -2.30 19.10
N LYS A 6 -0.38 -1.52 20.02
CA LYS A 6 -0.74 -0.11 19.79
C LYS A 6 0.47 0.75 19.35
N ALA A 7 1.67 0.41 19.81
CA ALA A 7 2.89 1.15 19.46
C ALA A 7 3.29 0.93 18.00
N SER A 8 3.21 -0.32 17.49
CA SER A 8 3.49 -0.60 16.08
C SER A 8 2.45 0.02 15.16
N THR A 9 1.17 -0.02 15.52
CA THR A 9 0.10 0.62 14.74
C THR A 9 0.29 2.13 14.66
N LYS A 10 0.63 2.80 15.79
CA LYS A 10 0.92 4.24 15.80
C LYS A 10 2.14 4.59 14.95
N ALA A 11 3.18 3.75 14.99
CA ALA A 11 4.38 3.94 14.17
C ALA A 11 4.06 3.78 12.67
N ALA A 12 3.29 2.76 12.29
CA ALA A 12 2.86 2.54 10.91
C ALA A 12 2.01 3.71 10.38
N LEU A 13 1.03 4.18 11.17
CA LEU A 13 0.24 5.36 10.84
C LEU A 13 1.13 6.59 10.66
N LYS A 14 2.06 6.84 11.60
CA LYS A 14 2.98 7.98 11.48
C LYS A 14 3.81 7.93 10.19
N LYS A 15 4.30 6.74 9.79
CA LYS A 15 5.06 6.55 8.54
C LYS A 15 4.18 6.74 7.31
N ALA A 16 2.96 6.22 7.31
CA ALA A 16 2.02 6.33 6.19
C ALA A 16 1.57 7.77 5.94
N PHE A 17 1.44 8.58 7.00
CA PHE A 17 1.04 9.99 6.91
C PHE A 17 2.21 10.97 6.89
N SER A 18 3.46 10.50 6.95
CA SER A 18 4.64 11.35 6.76
C SER A 18 4.98 11.46 5.27
N TRP A 19 4.68 12.61 4.69
CA TRP A 19 4.96 12.93 3.29
C TRP A 19 6.04 14.03 3.22
N GLY A 20 6.99 13.89 2.30
CA GLY A 20 8.07 14.85 2.15
C GLY A 20 8.77 14.79 0.79
N LYS A 21 9.97 15.37 0.72
CA LYS A 21 10.77 15.41 -0.51
C LYS A 21 11.04 14.01 -1.06
N ASP A 22 11.30 13.04 -0.19
CA ASP A 22 11.51 11.64 -0.57
C ASP A 22 10.36 11.05 -1.39
N ASP A 23 9.12 11.48 -1.10
CA ASP A 23 7.93 11.00 -1.81
C ASP A 23 7.78 11.64 -3.20
N MET A 24 8.23 12.90 -3.33
CA MET A 24 8.30 13.58 -4.62
C MET A 24 9.38 12.95 -5.50
N ASP A 25 10.56 12.70 -4.94
CA ASP A 25 11.69 12.08 -5.65
C ASP A 25 11.31 10.65 -6.08
N TRP A 26 10.58 9.90 -5.24
CA TRP A 26 10.00 8.60 -5.62
C TRP A 26 9.01 8.74 -6.78
N ALA A 27 8.07 9.70 -6.71
CA ALA A 27 7.05 9.89 -7.74
C ALA A 27 7.66 10.26 -9.11
N MET A 28 8.72 11.06 -9.12
CA MET A 28 9.46 11.40 -10.34
C MET A 28 10.25 10.21 -10.92
N ALA A 29 10.80 9.34 -10.04
CA ALA A 29 11.57 8.17 -10.44
C ALA A 29 10.70 6.96 -10.85
N MET A 30 9.48 6.87 -10.31
CA MET A 30 8.53 5.75 -10.46
C MET A 30 8.37 5.30 -11.92
N PRO A 31 8.14 6.19 -12.92
CA PRO A 31 7.92 5.74 -14.29
C PRO A 31 9.12 5.02 -14.90
N ARG A 32 10.33 5.55 -14.69
CA ARG A 32 11.58 4.92 -15.19
C ARG A 32 11.84 3.59 -14.48
N TYR A 33 11.60 3.56 -13.18
CA TYR A 33 11.85 2.37 -12.38
C TYR A 33 10.91 1.21 -12.74
N TYR A 34 9.59 1.44 -12.75
CA TYR A 34 8.62 0.37 -12.95
C TYR A 34 8.35 0.05 -14.43
N PHE A 35 8.38 1.03 -15.33
CA PHE A 35 8.09 0.78 -16.75
C PHE A 35 9.33 0.49 -17.60
N LEU A 36 10.49 1.06 -17.25
CA LEU A 36 11.73 0.85 -18.00
C LEU A 36 12.70 -0.11 -17.28
N ALA A 37 12.33 -0.63 -16.11
CA ALA A 37 13.14 -1.51 -15.28
C ALA A 37 14.52 -0.93 -14.93
N GLU A 38 14.64 0.39 -14.84
CA GLU A 38 15.90 1.05 -14.51
C GLU A 38 16.08 1.14 -12.99
N GLU A 39 16.73 0.13 -12.39
CA GLU A 39 16.89 0.03 -10.92
C GLU A 39 17.57 1.25 -10.30
N SER A 40 18.60 1.80 -10.97
CA SER A 40 19.37 2.96 -10.50
C SER A 40 18.56 4.26 -10.48
N ALA A 41 17.40 4.32 -11.14
CA ALA A 41 16.58 5.51 -11.16
C ALA A 41 15.92 5.80 -9.80
N MET A 42 15.72 4.78 -8.97
CA MET A 42 14.99 4.92 -7.71
C MET A 42 15.94 5.39 -6.59
N PRO A 43 15.66 6.54 -5.94
CA PRO A 43 16.45 6.97 -4.80
C PRO A 43 16.24 6.02 -3.60
N PRO A 44 17.22 5.92 -2.68
CA PRO A 44 17.11 5.06 -1.50
C PRO A 44 15.83 5.35 -0.70
N GLN A 45 15.03 4.31 -0.46
CA GLN A 45 13.74 4.40 0.24
C GLN A 45 13.85 3.99 1.72
N GLY A 46 12.90 4.48 2.52
CA GLY A 46 12.70 4.03 3.90
C GLY A 46 12.02 2.65 3.97
N GLU A 47 11.53 2.29 5.16
CA GLU A 47 10.84 1.00 5.38
C GLU A 47 9.58 0.88 4.51
N MET A 48 8.86 1.99 4.38
CA MET A 48 7.73 2.12 3.46
C MET A 48 8.12 3.09 2.35
N ASN A 49 8.05 2.63 1.11
CA ASN A 49 8.12 3.52 -0.05
C ASN A 49 6.79 4.26 -0.25
N THR A 50 6.78 5.27 -1.11
CA THR A 50 5.60 6.11 -1.34
C THR A 50 4.41 5.33 -1.91
N GLY A 51 4.64 4.35 -2.80
CA GLY A 51 3.58 3.48 -3.32
C GLY A 51 2.90 2.65 -2.22
N GLN A 52 3.67 2.13 -1.26
CA GLN A 52 3.16 1.40 -0.10
C GLN A 52 2.40 2.32 0.87
N LYS A 53 2.86 3.58 1.06
CA LYS A 53 2.11 4.58 1.83
C LYS A 53 0.77 4.89 1.17
N LEU A 54 0.75 5.07 -0.16
CA LEU A 54 -0.47 5.33 -0.91
C LEU A 54 -1.46 4.17 -0.79
N TRP A 55 -0.99 2.93 -0.95
CA TRP A 55 -1.81 1.73 -0.75
C TRP A 55 -2.43 1.69 0.65
N PHE A 56 -1.64 1.98 1.68
CA PHE A 56 -2.14 2.02 3.06
C PHE A 56 -3.23 3.09 3.26
N VAL A 57 -3.03 4.30 2.76
CA VAL A 57 -4.01 5.40 2.89
C VAL A 57 -5.31 5.09 2.14
N ILE A 58 -5.22 4.53 0.93
CA ILE A 58 -6.39 4.12 0.13
C ILE A 58 -7.19 3.06 0.87
N LEU A 59 -6.54 2.00 1.37
CA LEU A 59 -7.25 0.99 2.15
C LEU A 59 -7.88 1.57 3.41
N LEU A 60 -7.18 2.45 4.13
CA LEU A 60 -7.68 3.03 5.37
C LEU A 60 -8.96 3.86 5.17
N ILE A 61 -9.07 4.57 4.05
CA ILE A 61 -10.21 5.44 3.75
C ILE A 61 -11.34 4.68 3.04
N PHE A 62 -11.02 3.92 1.99
CA PHE A 62 -12.04 3.33 1.13
C PHE A 62 -12.56 1.98 1.63
N SER A 63 -11.80 1.22 2.43
CA SER A 63 -12.31 -0.05 2.98
C SER A 63 -13.50 0.16 3.94
N PRO A 64 -13.47 1.14 4.87
CA PRO A 64 -14.66 1.44 5.68
C PRO A 64 -15.85 1.89 4.84
N ILE A 65 -15.64 2.73 3.82
CA ILE A 65 -16.72 3.18 2.92
C ILE A 65 -17.34 1.98 2.21
N PHE A 66 -16.51 1.10 1.63
CA PHE A 66 -16.95 -0.10 0.92
C PHE A 66 -17.75 -1.05 1.84
N VAL A 67 -17.26 -1.31 3.05
CA VAL A 67 -17.93 -2.19 4.01
C VAL A 67 -19.26 -1.58 4.51
N ILE A 68 -19.25 -0.31 4.91
CA ILE A 68 -20.46 0.36 5.45
C ILE A 68 -21.55 0.42 4.38
N THR A 69 -21.22 0.86 3.16
CA THR A 69 -22.17 0.93 2.05
C THR A 69 -22.68 -0.46 1.66
N GLY A 70 -21.82 -1.49 1.67
CA GLY A 70 -22.23 -2.87 1.43
C GLY A 70 -23.22 -3.39 2.48
N ILE A 71 -23.00 -3.08 3.76
CA ILE A 71 -23.93 -3.44 4.85
C ILE A 71 -25.27 -2.72 4.67
N LEU A 72 -25.26 -1.42 4.34
CA LEU A 72 -26.47 -0.64 4.08
C LEU A 72 -27.29 -1.24 2.93
N MET A 73 -26.63 -1.57 1.82
CA MET A 73 -27.28 -2.14 0.64
C MET A 73 -27.80 -3.56 0.88
N TRP A 74 -27.09 -4.37 1.66
CA TRP A 74 -27.47 -5.77 1.89
C TRP A 74 -28.63 -5.86 2.88
N PHE A 75 -28.49 -5.26 4.07
CA PHE A 75 -29.43 -5.49 5.16
C PHE A 75 -30.56 -4.45 5.24
N PHE A 76 -30.35 -3.25 4.72
CA PHE A 76 -31.27 -2.12 4.93
C PHE A 76 -31.95 -1.63 3.63
N LYS A 77 -31.87 -2.41 2.54
CA LYS A 77 -32.47 -2.07 1.23
C LYS A 77 -33.93 -1.63 1.31
N TYR A 78 -34.75 -2.29 2.12
CA TYR A 78 -36.19 -2.02 2.21
C TYR A 78 -36.57 -0.99 3.28
N THR A 79 -35.61 -0.57 4.11
CA THR A 79 -35.83 0.37 5.22
C THR A 79 -35.20 1.74 4.97
N LEU A 80 -34.25 1.84 4.04
CA LEU A 80 -33.59 3.09 3.70
C LEU A 80 -34.43 3.96 2.76
N PRO A 81 -34.36 5.30 2.90
CA PRO A 81 -34.84 6.20 1.87
C PRO A 81 -34.14 5.93 0.53
N SER A 82 -34.87 6.08 -0.58
CA SER A 82 -34.35 5.82 -1.93
C SER A 82 -33.07 6.60 -2.23
N GLU A 83 -32.98 7.85 -1.77
CA GLU A 83 -31.80 8.70 -1.94
C GLU A 83 -30.56 8.12 -1.23
N VAL A 84 -30.71 7.66 0.01
CA VAL A 84 -29.61 7.07 0.78
C VAL A 84 -29.14 5.77 0.14
N PHE A 85 -30.06 4.96 -0.37
CA PHE A 85 -29.71 3.73 -1.09
C PHE A 85 -28.92 4.04 -2.37
N GLN A 86 -29.35 5.01 -3.17
CA GLN A 86 -28.64 5.42 -4.40
C GLN A 86 -27.23 5.95 -4.11
N TRP A 87 -27.07 6.79 -3.09
CA TRP A 87 -25.73 7.26 -2.67
C TRP A 87 -24.86 6.12 -2.12
N SER A 88 -25.47 5.14 -1.44
CA SER A 88 -24.73 3.95 -0.97
C SER A 88 -24.18 3.14 -2.14
N VAL A 89 -24.99 2.90 -3.18
CA VAL A 89 -24.55 2.21 -4.41
C VAL A 89 -23.41 2.98 -5.08
N PHE A 90 -23.58 4.28 -5.30
CA PHE A 90 -22.55 5.10 -5.95
C PHE A 90 -21.24 5.10 -5.16
N ALA A 91 -21.28 5.32 -3.85
CA ALA A 91 -20.09 5.31 -3.00
C ALA A 91 -19.45 3.92 -2.93
N HIS A 92 -20.24 2.85 -2.94
CA HIS A 92 -19.74 1.47 -2.97
C HIS A 92 -18.97 1.20 -4.26
N ASP A 93 -19.54 1.57 -5.41
CA ASP A 93 -18.92 1.36 -6.72
C ASP A 93 -17.62 2.17 -6.87
N VAL A 94 -17.61 3.43 -6.44
CA VAL A 94 -16.39 4.25 -6.44
C VAL A 94 -15.32 3.64 -5.54
N ALA A 95 -15.69 3.22 -4.32
CA ALA A 95 -14.75 2.58 -3.39
C ALA A 95 -14.20 1.27 -3.96
N PHE A 96 -15.06 0.45 -4.58
CA PHE A 96 -14.67 -0.78 -5.26
C PHE A 96 -13.66 -0.49 -6.37
N ILE A 97 -13.96 0.43 -7.29
CA ILE A 97 -13.10 0.73 -8.44
C ILE A 97 -11.73 1.21 -7.97
N VAL A 98 -11.68 2.16 -7.03
CA VAL A 98 -10.42 2.72 -6.52
C VAL A 98 -9.56 1.64 -5.85
N VAL A 99 -10.15 0.85 -4.93
CA VAL A 99 -9.42 -0.19 -4.21
C VAL A 99 -9.02 -1.32 -5.15
N PHE A 100 -9.90 -1.73 -6.06
CA PHE A 100 -9.66 -2.83 -7.00
C PHE A 100 -8.54 -2.51 -7.98
N LEU A 101 -8.53 -1.32 -8.59
CA LEU A 101 -7.45 -0.92 -9.48
C LEU A 101 -6.10 -0.87 -8.77
N MET A 102 -6.06 -0.32 -7.55
CA MET A 102 -4.83 -0.31 -6.76
C MET A 102 -4.43 -1.69 -6.26
N PHE A 103 -5.39 -2.58 -5.99
CA PHE A 103 -5.14 -3.97 -5.65
C PHE A 103 -4.46 -4.70 -6.82
N LEU A 104 -4.90 -4.48 -8.06
CA LEU A 104 -4.24 -5.06 -9.23
C LEU A 104 -2.78 -4.60 -9.35
N VAL A 105 -2.52 -3.30 -9.16
CA VAL A 105 -1.15 -2.77 -9.12
C VAL A 105 -0.34 -3.39 -7.97
N HIS A 106 -0.93 -3.49 -6.78
CA HIS A 106 -0.30 -4.07 -5.60
C HIS A 106 0.10 -5.53 -5.81
N VAL A 107 -0.81 -6.36 -6.34
CA VAL A 107 -0.53 -7.77 -6.66
C VAL A 107 0.53 -7.89 -7.75
N TYR A 108 0.41 -7.08 -8.81
CA TYR A 108 1.39 -7.09 -9.89
C TYR A 108 2.80 -6.77 -9.38
N LEU A 109 2.96 -5.68 -8.62
CA LEU A 109 4.26 -5.30 -8.05
C LEU A 109 4.75 -6.28 -6.99
N GLY A 110 3.86 -6.77 -6.13
CA GLY A 110 4.23 -7.66 -5.03
C GLY A 110 4.61 -9.07 -5.46
N VAL A 111 4.00 -9.58 -6.54
CA VAL A 111 4.09 -11.01 -6.92
C VAL A 111 4.72 -11.22 -8.29
N ILE A 112 4.45 -10.34 -9.27
CA ILE A 112 4.75 -10.61 -10.69
C ILE A 112 5.98 -9.83 -11.16
N HIS A 113 6.11 -8.56 -10.78
CA HIS A 113 7.07 -7.65 -11.36
C HIS A 113 8.52 -8.15 -11.20
N PRO A 114 9.33 -8.20 -12.28
CA PRO A 114 10.67 -8.81 -12.26
C PRO A 114 11.61 -8.28 -11.16
N LEU A 115 11.63 -6.96 -10.96
CA LEU A 115 12.46 -6.30 -9.93
C LEU A 115 12.11 -6.72 -8.49
N MET A 116 10.84 -7.03 -8.21
CA MET A 116 10.35 -7.35 -6.87
C MET A 116 10.21 -8.86 -6.62
N ARG A 117 10.10 -9.65 -7.69
CA ARG A 117 9.95 -11.12 -7.68
C ARG A 117 11.30 -11.83 -7.57
N THR A 118 12.10 -11.42 -6.60
CA THR A 118 13.37 -12.07 -6.25
C THR A 118 13.20 -12.97 -5.03
N HIS A 119 14.10 -13.94 -4.83
CA HIS A 119 14.08 -14.80 -3.65
C HIS A 119 14.29 -13.96 -2.39
N GLY A 120 13.34 -14.01 -1.45
CA GLY A 120 13.35 -13.13 -0.28
C GLY A 120 13.04 -11.66 -0.59
N GLY A 121 12.39 -11.41 -1.75
CA GLY A 121 11.85 -10.12 -2.14
C GLY A 121 10.46 -9.85 -1.55
N SER A 122 9.63 -9.09 -2.26
CA SER A 122 8.37 -8.58 -1.69
C SER A 122 7.41 -9.68 -1.25
N PHE A 123 7.11 -10.68 -2.10
CA PHE A 123 6.15 -11.74 -1.75
C PHE A 123 6.65 -12.64 -0.62
N SER A 124 7.89 -13.13 -0.69
CA SER A 124 8.51 -13.94 0.37
C SER A 124 8.50 -13.19 1.70
N SER A 125 8.75 -11.87 1.70
CA SER A 125 8.70 -11.09 2.94
C SER A 125 7.32 -11.06 3.62
N MET A 126 6.23 -11.16 2.86
CA MET A 126 4.88 -11.23 3.41
C MET A 126 4.54 -12.62 3.97
N VAL A 127 5.10 -13.68 3.39
CA VAL A 127 4.84 -15.07 3.80
C VAL A 127 5.77 -15.48 4.95
N ASP A 128 7.07 -15.26 4.79
CA ASP A 128 8.12 -15.72 5.69
C ASP A 128 8.47 -14.67 6.76
N GLY A 129 8.01 -13.42 6.61
CA GLY A 129 8.32 -12.32 7.52
C GLY A 129 9.77 -11.84 7.48
N THR A 130 10.57 -12.31 6.52
CA THR A 130 11.99 -11.98 6.39
C THR A 130 12.34 -11.50 4.98
N VAL A 131 13.38 -10.69 4.88
CA VAL A 131 13.84 -10.05 3.64
C VAL A 131 15.35 -10.25 3.50
N THR A 132 15.83 -10.54 2.28
CA THR A 132 17.27 -10.66 2.03
C THR A 132 17.96 -9.32 2.17
N THR A 133 19.22 -9.34 2.63
CA THR A 133 20.03 -8.13 2.80
C THR A 133 20.20 -7.35 1.51
N ASP A 134 20.34 -8.05 0.37
CA ASP A 134 20.48 -7.43 -0.95
C ASP A 134 19.19 -6.75 -1.42
N TYR A 135 18.04 -7.38 -1.16
CA TYR A 135 16.74 -6.74 -1.41
C TYR A 135 16.53 -5.51 -0.52
N ALA A 136 16.88 -5.60 0.76
CA ALA A 136 16.78 -4.47 1.68
C ALA A 136 17.70 -3.30 1.26
N LYS A 137 18.92 -3.57 0.78
CA LYS A 137 19.85 -2.54 0.30
C LYS A 137 19.35 -1.85 -0.97
N SER A 138 18.82 -2.61 -1.91
CA SER A 138 18.33 -2.09 -3.21
C SER A 138 17.00 -1.35 -3.08
N HIS A 139 16.01 -1.97 -2.45
CA HIS A 139 14.62 -1.46 -2.43
C HIS A 139 14.30 -0.61 -1.20
N HIS A 140 15.05 -0.76 -0.10
CA HIS A 140 14.80 -0.10 1.19
C HIS A 140 16.10 0.46 1.82
N GLY A 141 16.98 1.03 1.00
CA GLY A 141 18.34 1.37 1.39
C GLY A 141 18.48 2.32 2.60
N LYS A 142 17.54 3.25 2.84
CA LYS A 142 17.56 4.09 4.05
C LYS A 142 17.22 3.28 5.30
N TRP A 143 16.25 2.38 5.20
CA TRP A 143 15.87 1.49 6.28
C TRP A 143 16.96 0.49 6.63
N TYR A 144 17.61 -0.10 5.62
CA TYR A 144 18.77 -0.95 5.84
C TYR A 144 19.87 -0.22 6.63
N LYS A 145 20.19 1.03 6.26
CA LYS A 145 21.16 1.87 6.99
C LYS A 145 20.71 2.21 8.41
N GLU A 146 19.42 2.32 8.68
CA GLU A 146 18.89 2.54 10.03
C GLU A 146 19.07 1.30 10.90
N ILE A 147 18.76 0.12 10.38
CA ILE A 147 18.90 -1.15 11.10
C ILE A 147 20.38 -1.50 11.31
N ALA A 148 21.23 -1.31 10.30
CA ALA A 148 22.66 -1.62 10.40
C ALA A 148 23.43 -0.71 11.37
N LYS A 149 22.84 0.40 11.80
CA LYS A 149 23.40 1.32 12.82
C LYS A 149 22.95 1.00 14.25
N LYS A 150 21.91 0.17 14.41
CA LYS A 150 21.44 -0.30 15.72
C LYS A 150 22.22 -1.54 16.13
#